data_AF-A0A7S2WZX5-F1
#
_entry.id   AF-A0A7S2WZX5-F1
#
_cell.length_a   1.000
_cell.length_b   1.000
_cell.length_c   1.000
_cell.angle_alpha   90.00
_cell.angle_beta   90.00
_cell.angle_gamma   90.00
#
_symmetry.space_group_name_H-M   'P 1'
#
loop_
_entity.id
_entity.type
_entity.pdbx_description
1 polymer ?
#
loop_
_entity_poly.entity_id
_entity_poly.type
_entity_poly.pdbx_seq_one_letter_code
_entity_poly.pdbx_strand_id
1 'polypeptide(L)'
;KRDSSEQKRETTFPLEMAMTQKVLAAVLVAMVGLAKADSPMGEATEASNVTMCAYEPCDIQAAADYTVPPLPYPYDSLEPEIDNQTMTFHHDRHFAGYTKKMNKALADMA
;
A
#
# COMPACT_ATOMS: atom_id res chain seq x y z
N LYS A 1 35.65 14.27 24.77
CA LYS A 1 35.25 14.82 26.08
C LYS A 1 33.87 15.44 25.92
N ARG A 2 32.81 14.69 26.20
CA ARG A 2 31.43 15.21 26.35
C ARG A 2 31.11 15.00 27.82
N ASP A 3 31.05 16.10 28.55
CA ASP A 3 30.65 16.09 29.95
C ASP A 3 29.16 16.36 30.04
N SER A 4 28.59 15.92 31.17
CA SER A 4 27.35 16.33 31.84
C SER A 4 26.90 17.73 31.43
N SER A 5 25.63 18.07 31.31
CA SER A 5 24.43 17.81 32.09
C SER A 5 23.29 18.29 31.15
N GLU A 6 22.01 18.01 31.31
CA GLU A 6 21.21 18.24 32.48
C GLU A 6 19.83 17.70 32.16
N GLN A 7 19.43 16.77 33.00
CA GLN A 7 18.06 16.45 33.29
C GLN A 7 17.19 17.71 33.39
N LYS A 8 16.26 17.89 32.46
CA LYS A 8 14.98 18.55 32.76
C LYS A 8 13.83 17.73 32.18
N ARG A 9 13.44 16.75 32.99
CA ARG A 9 12.05 16.27 32.99
C ARG A 9 11.19 17.45 33.39
N GLU A 10 10.28 17.88 32.54
CA GLU A 10 9.04 18.48 33.01
C GLU A 10 7.89 17.88 32.18
N THR A 11 7.41 16.77 32.71
CA THR A 11 6.02 16.34 32.57
C THR A 11 5.11 17.48 32.97
N THR A 12 4.17 17.88 32.12
CA THR A 12 2.76 18.19 32.45
C THR A 12 2.06 18.58 31.16
N PHE A 13 1.31 17.65 30.56
CA PHE A 13 0.20 18.01 29.68
C PHE A 13 -1.06 17.98 30.54
N PRO A 14 -1.75 19.12 30.78
CA PRO A 14 -3.01 19.09 31.47
C PRO A 14 -4.07 18.47 30.54
N LEU A 15 -4.57 17.34 31.03
CA LEU A 15 -5.91 16.82 30.81
C LEU A 15 -6.96 17.94 30.84
N GLU A 16 -8.05 17.72 30.08
CA GLU A 16 -9.33 18.43 30.22
C GLU A 16 -9.44 19.84 29.63
N MET A 17 -9.58 19.93 28.30
CA MET A 17 -10.66 20.74 27.71
C MET A 17 -11.38 19.94 26.60
N ALA A 18 -11.71 18.70 26.94
CA ALA A 18 -12.72 17.93 26.24
C ALA A 18 -14.11 18.53 26.56
N MET A 19 -14.59 19.53 25.79
CA MET A 19 -16.05 19.73 25.62
C MET A 19 -16.48 20.77 24.56
N THR A 20 -15.59 21.61 24.04
CA THR A 20 -15.98 22.74 23.16
C THR A 20 -15.92 22.44 21.65
N GLN A 21 -15.19 21.42 21.22
CA GLN A 21 -14.99 21.12 19.79
C GLN A 21 -16.16 20.33 19.16
N LYS A 22 -16.96 19.62 19.97
CA LYS A 22 -18.12 18.85 19.46
C LYS A 22 -19.31 19.75 19.09
N VAL A 23 -19.45 20.91 19.72
CA VAL A 23 -20.49 21.90 19.39
C VAL A 23 -20.13 22.66 18.12
N LEU A 24 -18.84 22.92 17.88
CA LEU A 24 -18.36 23.61 16.67
C LEU A 24 -18.42 22.72 15.42
N ALA A 25 -18.17 21.42 15.56
CA ALA A 25 -18.26 20.46 14.45
C ALA A 25 -19.70 20.24 13.95
N ALA A 26 -20.71 20.32 14.83
CA ALA A 26 -22.11 20.14 14.45
C ALA A 26 -22.68 21.33 13.63
N VAL A 27 -22.15 22.55 13.81
CA VAL A 27 -22.60 23.74 13.08
C VAL A 27 -22.04 23.78 11.64
N LEU A 28 -20.84 23.23 11.41
CA LEU A 28 -20.22 23.17 10.08
C LEU A 28 -20.87 22.12 9.16
N VAL A 29 -21.47 21.06 9.71
CA VAL A 29 -22.12 19.99 8.92
C VAL A 29 -23.47 20.43 8.34
N ALA A 30 -24.10 21.49 8.85
CA ALA A 30 -25.42 21.94 8.42
C ALA A 30 -25.43 22.90 7.20
N MET A 31 -24.27 23.38 6.73
CA MET A 31 -24.18 24.38 5.63
C MET A 31 -23.72 23.82 4.28
N VAL A 32 -23.41 22.52 4.19
CA VAL A 32 -22.99 21.86 2.93
C VAL A 32 -24.05 20.84 2.51
N GLY A 33 -25.28 21.31 2.37
CA GLY A 33 -26.35 20.56 1.74
C GLY A 33 -26.86 21.31 0.51
N LEU A 34 -26.76 20.66 -0.64
CA LEU A 34 -27.66 20.81 -1.81
C LEU A 34 -27.24 21.74 -2.96
N ALA A 35 -26.38 21.23 -3.85
CA ALA A 35 -26.37 21.48 -5.31
C ALA A 35 -25.45 20.42 -5.94
N LYS A 36 -25.67 19.77 -7.08
CA LYS A 36 -26.75 19.66 -8.06
C LYS A 36 -26.34 18.45 -8.93
N ALA A 37 -27.29 17.61 -9.33
CA ALA A 37 -27.06 16.61 -10.38
C ALA A 37 -26.83 17.32 -11.72
N ASP A 38 -25.76 16.94 -12.42
CA ASP A 38 -25.63 16.87 -13.89
C ASP A 38 -24.28 16.21 -14.21
N SER A 39 -24.32 15.03 -14.82
CA SER A 39 -23.15 14.42 -15.43
C SER A 39 -22.73 15.23 -16.66
N PRO A 40 -21.42 15.48 -16.84
CA PRO A 40 -20.87 15.41 -18.18
C PRO A 40 -19.69 14.44 -18.26
N MET A 41 -19.78 13.53 -19.23
CA MET A 41 -18.64 12.84 -19.81
C MET A 41 -17.66 13.86 -20.39
N GLY A 42 -16.38 13.68 -20.07
CA GLY A 42 -15.25 13.96 -20.95
C GLY A 42 -15.04 15.41 -21.35
N GLU A 43 -14.08 16.06 -20.69
CA GLU A 43 -13.33 17.16 -21.29
C GLU A 43 -11.87 16.72 -21.38
N ALA A 44 -11.48 16.31 -22.59
CA ALA A 44 -10.10 16.13 -22.96
C ALA A 44 -9.53 17.52 -23.29
N THR A 45 -8.61 18.03 -22.49
CA THR A 45 -7.44 18.81 -22.94
C THR A 45 -6.58 19.13 -21.72
N GLU A 46 -5.40 18.51 -21.63
CA GLU A 46 -4.20 19.30 -21.38
C GLU A 46 -3.00 18.64 -22.06
N ALA A 47 -2.11 19.50 -22.55
CA ALA A 47 -1.19 19.24 -23.63
C ALA A 47 -0.19 18.12 -23.33
N SER A 48 -0.01 17.27 -24.35
CA SER A 48 1.13 16.39 -24.51
C SER A 48 2.43 17.21 -24.53
N ASN A 49 3.07 17.38 -23.38
CA ASN A 49 4.52 17.50 -23.32
C ASN A 49 5.07 16.09 -23.17
N VAL A 50 5.46 15.49 -24.30
CA VAL A 50 6.23 14.25 -24.31
C VAL A 50 7.56 14.54 -23.61
N THR A 51 7.55 14.36 -22.29
CA THR A 51 8.74 14.29 -21.47
C THR A 51 9.35 12.94 -21.78
N MET A 52 10.44 13.00 -22.55
CA MET A 52 11.46 11.96 -22.67
C MET A 52 11.57 11.19 -21.35
N CYS A 53 11.53 9.85 -21.42
CA CYS A 53 11.56 8.96 -20.25
C CYS A 53 12.74 9.26 -19.32
N ALA A 54 12.58 10.24 -18.43
CA ALA A 54 13.33 10.32 -17.21
C ALA A 54 12.87 9.10 -16.42
N TYR A 55 13.79 8.19 -16.16
CA TYR A 55 13.65 7.26 -15.05
C TYR A 55 13.67 8.13 -13.79
N GLU A 56 12.52 8.72 -13.47
CA GLU A 56 12.18 9.13 -12.13
C GLU A 56 12.65 7.98 -11.23
N PRO A 57 13.47 8.22 -10.20
CA PRO A 57 13.86 7.16 -9.29
C PRO A 57 12.55 6.57 -8.78
N CYS A 58 12.22 5.37 -9.24
CA CYS A 58 11.12 4.61 -8.70
C CYS A 58 11.47 4.49 -7.23
N ASP A 59 10.75 5.21 -6.37
CA ASP A 59 10.78 4.97 -4.95
C ASP A 59 10.53 3.48 -4.83
N ILE A 60 11.59 2.70 -4.55
CA ILE A 60 11.49 1.27 -4.30
C ILE A 60 10.80 1.20 -2.95
N GLN A 61 9.48 1.44 -2.98
CA GLN A 61 8.63 1.49 -1.82
C GLN A 61 8.87 0.16 -1.12
N ALA A 62 9.40 0.21 0.11
CA ALA A 62 9.84 -0.96 0.87
C ALA A 62 8.81 -2.08 0.70
N ALA A 63 9.11 -3.00 -0.21
CA ALA A 63 8.09 -3.89 -0.75
C ALA A 63 7.80 -4.92 0.33
N ALA A 64 6.54 -5.03 0.73
CA ALA A 64 6.12 -6.20 1.49
C ALA A 64 6.56 -7.46 0.73
N ASP A 65 7.00 -8.49 1.46
CA ASP A 65 7.43 -9.75 0.85
C ASP A 65 6.33 -10.29 -0.09
N TYR A 66 6.72 -10.69 -1.30
CA TYR A 66 5.78 -11.34 -2.21
C TYR A 66 5.44 -12.74 -1.68
N THR A 67 4.20 -13.16 -1.87
CA THR A 67 3.69 -14.47 -1.42
C THR A 67 3.17 -15.28 -2.59
N VAL A 68 3.23 -16.61 -2.49
CA VAL A 68 2.54 -17.51 -3.43
C VAL A 68 1.07 -17.62 -3.02
N PRO A 69 0.11 -17.14 -3.84
CA PRO A 69 -1.30 -17.32 -3.56
C PRO A 69 -1.69 -18.80 -3.71
N PRO A 70 -2.68 -19.29 -2.96
CA PRO A 70 -3.20 -20.64 -3.16
C PRO A 70 -3.87 -20.77 -4.53
N LEU A 71 -3.84 -21.98 -5.10
CA LEU A 71 -4.59 -22.28 -6.33
C LEU A 71 -6.10 -22.14 -6.09
N PRO A 72 -6.86 -21.55 -7.05
CA PRO A 72 -8.31 -21.44 -6.95
C PRO A 72 -9.04 -22.74 -7.33
N TYR A 73 -8.29 -23.81 -7.62
CA TYR A 73 -8.79 -25.12 -8.01
C TYR A 73 -7.90 -26.24 -7.43
N PRO A 74 -8.45 -27.45 -7.25
CA PRO A 74 -7.68 -28.66 -6.89
C PRO A 74 -6.57 -29.00 -7.90
N TYR A 75 -5.49 -29.63 -7.43
CA TYR A 75 -4.31 -29.95 -8.25
C TYR A 75 -4.58 -30.87 -9.45
N ASP A 76 -5.64 -31.69 -9.41
CA ASP A 76 -6.08 -32.61 -10.47
C ASP A 76 -7.10 -32.01 -11.44
N SER A 77 -7.53 -30.75 -11.25
CA SER A 77 -8.59 -30.14 -12.07
C SER A 77 -8.21 -29.93 -13.54
N LEU A 78 -6.94 -30.09 -13.89
CA LEU A 78 -6.40 -29.91 -15.24
C LEU A 78 -6.12 -31.25 -15.94
N GLU A 79 -6.49 -32.37 -15.34
CA GLU A 79 -6.36 -33.68 -15.99
C GLU A 79 -7.35 -33.83 -17.16
N PRO A 80 -6.95 -34.52 -18.25
CA PRO A 80 -5.70 -35.27 -18.45
C PRO A 80 -4.53 -34.43 -18.99
N GLU A 81 -4.73 -33.14 -19.26
CA GLU A 81 -3.75 -32.30 -19.95
C GLU A 81 -2.52 -31.99 -19.08
N ILE A 82 -2.74 -31.80 -17.78
CA ILE A 82 -1.67 -31.61 -16.80
C ILE A 82 -1.96 -32.50 -15.59
N ASP A 83 -1.01 -33.38 -15.29
CA ASP A 83 -1.15 -34.31 -14.16
C ASP A 83 -1.02 -33.61 -12.80
N ASN A 84 -1.66 -34.20 -11.79
CA ASN A 84 -1.65 -33.72 -10.41
C ASN A 84 -0.23 -33.53 -9.84
N GLN A 85 0.71 -34.43 -10.15
CA GLN A 85 2.08 -34.37 -9.61
C GLN A 85 2.81 -33.15 -10.16
N THR A 86 2.69 -32.89 -11.46
CA THR A 86 3.24 -31.71 -12.11
C THR A 86 2.70 -30.44 -11.46
N MET A 87 1.39 -30.32 -11.26
CA MET A 87 0.81 -29.13 -10.61
C MET A 87 1.29 -28.96 -9.16
N THR A 88 1.40 -30.05 -8.41
CA THR A 88 1.91 -30.04 -7.03
C THR A 88 3.34 -29.53 -6.98
N PHE A 89 4.23 -30.10 -7.80
CA PHE A 89 5.64 -29.69 -7.82
C PHE A 89 5.83 -28.28 -8.37
N HIS A 90 5.07 -27.91 -9.40
CA HIS A 90 5.17 -26.60 -10.04
C HIS A 90 4.78 -25.47 -9.08
N HIS A 91 3.63 -25.60 -8.41
CA HIS A 91 3.15 -24.58 -7.49
C HIS A 91 3.96 -24.55 -6.19
N ASP A 92 4.10 -25.68 -5.51
CA ASP A 92 4.60 -25.68 -4.13
C ASP A 92 6.12 -25.59 -4.04
N ARG A 93 6.82 -26.00 -5.11
CA ARG A 93 8.30 -25.97 -5.14
C ARG A 93 8.84 -24.91 -6.07
N HIS A 94 8.44 -24.93 -7.35
CA HIS A 94 9.03 -24.02 -8.32
C HIS A 94 8.58 -22.58 -8.07
N PHE A 95 7.27 -22.32 -8.01
CA PHE A 95 6.76 -20.98 -7.76
C PHE A 95 7.20 -20.45 -6.39
N ALA A 96 7.05 -21.24 -5.32
CA ALA A 96 7.55 -20.88 -3.99
C ALA A 96 9.06 -20.59 -3.97
N GLY A 97 9.85 -21.40 -4.68
CA GLY A 97 11.28 -21.22 -4.82
C GLY A 97 11.66 -19.92 -5.53
N TYR A 98 10.95 -19.56 -6.61
CA TYR A 98 11.16 -18.30 -7.32
C TYR A 98 10.80 -17.10 -6.45
N THR A 99 9.65 -17.12 -5.80
CA THR A 99 9.20 -16.04 -4.90
C THR A 99 10.20 -15.81 -3.77
N LYS A 100 10.71 -16.88 -3.14
CA LYS A 100 11.74 -16.76 -2.10
C LYS A 100 13.03 -16.12 -2.60
N LYS A 101 13.51 -16.51 -3.79
CA LYS A 101 14.74 -15.94 -4.37
C LYS A 101 14.54 -14.49 -4.80
N MET A 102 13.36 -14.15 -5.31
CA MET A 102 12.99 -12.79 -5.68
C MET A 102 12.97 -11.87 -4.45
N ASN A 103 12.27 -12.26 -3.38
CA ASN A 103 12.25 -11.48 -2.13
C ASN A 103 13.66 -11.28 -1.56
N LYS A 104 14.48 -12.34 -1.60
CA LYS A 104 15.90 -12.22 -1.20
C LYS A 104 16.66 -11.19 -2.04
N ALA A 105 16.52 -11.24 -3.37
CA ALA A 105 17.20 -10.30 -4.24
C ALA A 105 16.74 -8.86 -3.99
N LEU A 106 15.44 -8.64 -3.77
CA LEU A 106 14.88 -7.33 -3.45
C LEU A 106 15.38 -6.81 -2.10
N ALA A 107 15.47 -7.67 -1.09
CA ALA A 107 16.05 -7.32 0.20
C ALA A 107 17.55 -6.99 0.12
N ASP A 108 18.30 -7.67 -0.77
CA ASP A 108 19.72 -7.39 -1.01
C ASP A 108 19.92 -6.06 -1.79
N MET A 109 18.87 -5.49 -2.40
CA MET A 109 18.90 -4.22 -3.14
C MET A 109 18.37 -3.01 -2.33
N ALA A 110 17.73 -3.26 -1.18
CA ALA A 110 17.19 -2.24 -0.28
C ALA A 110 18.25 -1.75 0.73
#